data_AF-A0A3R5WPY0-F1
#
_entry.id   AF-A0A3R5WPY0-F1
#
_cell.length_a   1.000
_cell.length_b   1.000
_cell.length_c   1.000
_cell.angle_alpha   90.00
_cell.angle_beta   90.00
_cell.angle_gamma   90.00
#
_symmetry.space_group_name_H-M   'P 1'
#
loop_
_entity.id
_entity.type
_entity.pdbx_description
1 polymer ?
#
loop_
_entity_poly.entity_id
_entity_poly.type
_entity_poly.pdbx_seq_one_letter_code
_entity_poly.pdbx_strand_id
1 'polypeptide(L)'
;MGKNYTTWGFLDVMDKNLLYDFANTVDGSKTCLFRDSNFAGSLTEDKEYYRSEMQKRQGYYLMWFVYRHVLGCDTLEKAKEYATEEILRQYRLWNFIWNSKMYVGIKGINEMRFWKVEDMAIILEILYYRYEFFEQMECFIRNTSNMRQARCKKAFLECQTMMGEAHYRNLILGEGEGA
;
A
#
# COMPACT_ATOMS: atom_id res chain seq x y z
N MET A 1 -25.08 0.77 15.45
CA MET A 1 -24.10 -0.22 14.98
C MET A 1 -23.18 0.47 13.97
N GLY A 2 -22.05 0.98 14.44
CA GLY A 2 -21.06 1.61 13.57
C GLY A 2 -20.44 0.56 12.66
N LYS A 3 -20.42 0.81 11.35
CA LYS A 3 -19.65 -0.01 10.42
C LYS A 3 -18.18 0.16 10.79
N ASN A 4 -17.58 -0.85 11.41
CA ASN A 4 -16.13 -0.97 11.50
C ASN A 4 -15.63 -1.18 10.07
N TYR A 5 -15.31 -0.09 9.38
CA TYR A 5 -14.50 -0.17 8.18
C TYR A 5 -13.11 -0.61 8.65
N THR A 6 -12.82 -1.90 8.48
CA THR A 6 -11.45 -2.40 8.63
C THR A 6 -10.53 -1.56 7.73
N THR A 7 -9.24 -1.46 8.06
CA THR A 7 -8.21 -0.78 7.26
C THR A 7 -8.32 -1.12 5.76
N TRP A 8 -8.80 -2.34 5.47
CA TRP A 8 -8.96 -2.91 4.15
C TRP A 8 -10.36 -2.93 3.55
N GLY A 9 -11.39 -2.47 4.25
CA GLY A 9 -12.78 -2.54 3.77
C GLY A 9 -13.03 -1.82 2.44
N PHE A 10 -12.11 -0.95 2.02
CA PHE A 10 -12.15 -0.29 0.71
C PHE A 10 -11.91 -1.24 -0.47
N LEU A 11 -11.25 -2.38 -0.25
CA LEU A 11 -11.03 -3.40 -1.29
C LEU A 11 -12.33 -4.12 -1.67
N ASP A 12 -13.31 -4.12 -0.77
CA ASP A 12 -14.56 -4.86 -0.91
C ASP A 12 -15.71 -3.95 -1.43
N VAL A 13 -15.40 -2.68 -1.72
CA VAL A 13 -16.34 -1.69 -2.24
C VAL A 13 -15.96 -1.33 -3.68
N MET A 14 -16.94 -1.28 -4.58
CA MET A 14 -16.71 -0.89 -5.97
C MET A 14 -16.52 0.63 -6.11
N ASP A 15 -15.29 1.08 -6.36
CA ASP A 15 -14.97 2.47 -6.71
C ASP A 15 -15.03 2.66 -8.23
N LYS A 16 -16.24 2.95 -8.73
CA LYS A 16 -16.49 3.10 -10.17
C LYS A 16 -15.64 4.17 -10.81
N ASN A 17 -15.41 5.30 -10.13
CA ASN A 17 -14.64 6.41 -10.68
C ASN A 17 -13.18 6.01 -10.87
N LEU A 18 -12.58 5.37 -9.87
CA LEU A 18 -11.21 4.86 -9.97
C LEU A 18 -11.09 3.79 -11.07
N LEU A 19 -12.09 2.91 -11.21
CA LEU A 19 -12.11 1.88 -12.26
C LEU A 19 -12.26 2.46 -13.66
N TYR A 20 -13.08 3.50 -13.87
CA TYR A 20 -13.16 4.20 -15.15
C TYR A 20 -11.84 4.90 -15.49
N ASP A 21 -11.22 5.57 -14.52
CA ASP A 21 -9.90 6.18 -14.71
C ASP A 21 -8.80 5.16 -15.02
N PHE A 22 -8.86 4.00 -14.38
CA PHE A 22 -7.99 2.87 -14.65
C PHE A 22 -8.19 2.34 -16.07
N ALA A 23 -9.43 2.08 -16.48
CA ALA A 23 -9.76 1.59 -17.81
C ALA A 23 -9.28 2.55 -18.91
N ASN A 24 -9.52 3.86 -18.74
CA ASN A 24 -9.01 4.89 -19.64
C ASN A 24 -7.48 4.90 -19.71
N THR A 25 -6.82 4.62 -18.57
CA THR A 25 -5.37 4.51 -18.56
C THR A 25 -4.91 3.26 -19.30
N VAL A 26 -5.53 2.10 -19.11
CA VAL A 26 -5.17 0.84 -19.80
C VAL A 26 -5.32 0.98 -21.31
N ASP A 27 -6.45 1.54 -21.77
CA ASP A 27 -6.76 1.82 -23.18
C ASP A 27 -5.85 2.90 -23.81
N GLY A 28 -5.10 3.64 -22.99
CA GLY A 28 -4.19 4.68 -23.45
C GLY A 28 -4.85 6.02 -23.73
N SER A 29 -6.16 6.16 -23.50
CA SER A 29 -6.87 7.44 -23.56
C SER A 29 -6.45 8.42 -22.44
N LYS A 30 -5.86 7.90 -21.35
CA LYS A 30 -5.24 8.68 -20.28
C LYS A 30 -3.79 8.26 -20.07
N THR A 31 -2.88 9.23 -19.92
CA THR A 31 -1.44 8.98 -19.70
C THR A 31 -1.09 8.69 -18.24
N CYS A 32 -1.89 9.16 -17.28
CA CYS A 32 -1.67 8.93 -15.85
C CYS A 32 -2.98 8.64 -15.12
N LEU A 33 -2.98 7.59 -14.29
CA LEU A 33 -4.12 7.23 -13.46
C LEU A 33 -4.47 8.30 -12.44
N PHE A 34 -3.45 8.83 -11.77
CA PHE A 34 -3.60 9.87 -10.76
C PHE A 34 -3.47 11.22 -11.44
N ARG A 35 -4.57 11.98 -11.47
CA ARG A 35 -4.43 13.41 -11.67
C ARG A 35 -3.76 13.98 -10.44
N ASP A 36 -2.71 14.77 -10.67
CA ASP A 36 -2.16 15.69 -9.68
C ASP A 36 -3.10 16.89 -9.43
N SER A 37 -4.36 16.78 -9.85
CA SER A 37 -5.37 17.81 -9.71
C SER A 37 -5.82 17.85 -8.25
N ASN A 38 -5.13 18.68 -7.46
CA ASN A 38 -5.69 19.57 -6.44
C ASN A 38 -4.61 20.29 -5.61
N PHE A 39 -3.32 20.10 -5.92
CA PHE A 39 -2.24 20.77 -5.18
C PHE A 39 -1.42 21.67 -6.10
N ALA A 40 -2.06 22.74 -6.58
CA ALA A 40 -1.34 23.89 -7.14
C ALA A 40 -0.75 24.69 -5.96
N GLY A 41 0.56 24.58 -5.74
CA GLY A 41 1.31 25.24 -4.64
C GLY A 41 2.31 24.30 -3.98
N SER A 42 3.29 24.82 -3.22
CA SER A 42 4.19 23.97 -2.43
C SER A 42 3.35 23.17 -1.43
N LEU A 43 3.38 21.85 -1.59
CA LEU A 43 2.73 20.93 -0.67
C LEU A 43 3.39 21.07 0.71
N THR A 44 2.59 21.28 1.75
CA THR A 44 3.07 21.05 3.11
C THR A 44 3.36 19.56 3.28
N GLU A 45 4.28 19.19 4.18
CA GLU A 45 4.67 17.78 4.41
C GLU A 45 3.45 16.88 4.67
N ASP A 46 2.46 17.37 5.43
CA ASP A 46 1.20 16.65 5.70
C ASP A 46 0.38 16.35 4.44
N LYS A 47 0.33 17.31 3.49
CA LYS A 47 -0.42 17.12 2.23
C LYS A 47 0.29 16.13 1.31
N GLU A 48 1.62 16.11 1.33
CA GLU A 48 2.40 15.13 0.59
C GLU A 48 2.25 13.72 1.18
N TYR A 49 2.29 13.59 2.51
CA TYR A 49 2.01 12.35 3.22
C TYR A 49 0.62 11.80 2.86
N TYR A 50 -0.42 12.62 3.02
CA TYR A 50 -1.79 12.22 2.71
C TYR A 50 -1.96 11.79 1.25
N ARG A 51 -1.36 12.53 0.30
CA ARG A 51 -1.37 12.17 -1.11
C ARG A 51 -0.69 10.83 -1.37
N SER A 52 0.45 10.57 -0.74
CA SER A 52 1.19 9.31 -0.86
C SER A 52 0.36 8.12 -0.34
N GLU A 53 -0.24 8.24 0.84
CA GLU A 53 -1.09 7.19 1.41
C GLU A 53 -2.34 6.92 0.55
N MET A 54 -2.95 7.97 -0.02
CA MET A 54 -4.06 7.82 -0.95
C MET A 54 -3.65 7.09 -2.25
N GLN A 55 -2.50 7.44 -2.83
CA GLN A 55 -1.97 6.75 -4.01
C GLN A 55 -1.65 5.28 -3.73
N LYS A 56 -1.05 5.00 -2.56
CA LYS A 56 -0.78 3.64 -2.08
C LYS A 56 -2.08 2.85 -1.94
N ARG A 57 -3.11 3.43 -1.31
CA ARG A 57 -4.45 2.82 -1.18
C ARG A 57 -5.08 2.52 -2.53
N GLN A 58 -5.02 3.46 -3.48
CA GLN A 58 -5.53 3.26 -4.83
C GLN A 58 -4.75 2.18 -5.60
N GLY A 59 -3.43 2.10 -5.41
CA GLY A 59 -2.61 1.04 -5.96
C GLY A 59 -3.00 -0.34 -5.42
N TYR A 60 -3.17 -0.47 -4.11
CA TYR A 60 -3.68 -1.70 -3.50
C TYR A 60 -5.05 -2.08 -4.02
N TYR A 61 -5.96 -1.11 -4.15
CA TYR A 61 -7.29 -1.34 -4.71
C TYR A 61 -7.23 -1.94 -6.12
N LEU A 62 -6.45 -1.33 -7.01
CA LEU A 62 -6.37 -1.74 -8.41
C LEU A 62 -5.66 -3.08 -8.58
N MET A 63 -4.60 -3.33 -7.81
CA MET A 63 -3.95 -4.64 -7.79
C MET A 63 -4.91 -5.71 -7.29
N TRP A 64 -5.60 -5.47 -6.17
CA TRP A 64 -6.61 -6.40 -5.68
C TRP A 64 -7.70 -6.64 -6.73
N PHE A 65 -8.24 -5.58 -7.34
CA PHE A 65 -9.31 -5.69 -8.33
C PHE A 65 -8.88 -6.51 -9.55
N VAL A 66 -7.71 -6.23 -10.13
CA VAL A 66 -7.21 -6.96 -11.29
C VAL A 66 -7.00 -8.44 -10.96
N TYR A 67 -6.28 -8.76 -9.89
CA TYR A 67 -5.99 -10.15 -9.56
C TYR A 67 -7.25 -10.90 -9.11
N ARG A 68 -8.07 -10.31 -8.24
CA ARG A 68 -9.26 -10.97 -7.69
C ARG A 68 -10.38 -11.11 -8.72
N HIS A 69 -10.69 -10.04 -9.44
CA HIS A 69 -11.92 -9.94 -10.22
C HIS A 69 -11.70 -10.05 -11.73
N VAL A 70 -10.59 -9.52 -12.27
CA VAL A 70 -10.32 -9.60 -13.72
C VAL A 70 -9.67 -10.93 -14.08
N LEU A 71 -8.64 -11.33 -13.34
CA LEU A 71 -7.94 -12.61 -13.54
C LEU A 71 -8.62 -13.79 -12.84
N GLY A 72 -9.57 -13.51 -11.93
CA GLY A 72 -10.31 -14.54 -11.20
C GLY A 72 -9.41 -15.38 -10.28
N CYS A 73 -8.40 -14.76 -9.66
CA CYS A 73 -7.55 -15.43 -8.69
C CYS A 73 -8.28 -15.46 -7.34
N ASP A 74 -8.81 -16.61 -6.94
CA ASP A 74 -9.50 -16.74 -5.65
C ASP A 74 -8.54 -17.02 -4.48
N THR A 75 -7.30 -17.43 -4.78
CA THR A 75 -6.27 -17.78 -3.80
C THR A 75 -4.97 -17.03 -4.07
N LEU A 76 -4.13 -16.92 -3.04
CA LEU A 76 -2.83 -16.28 -3.14
C LEU A 76 -1.91 -17.04 -4.11
N GLU A 77 -1.95 -18.36 -4.08
CA GLU A 77 -1.12 -19.23 -4.94
C GLU A 77 -1.42 -18.96 -6.40
N LYS A 78 -2.71 -18.94 -6.78
CA LYS A 78 -3.13 -18.61 -8.13
C LYS A 78 -2.73 -17.19 -8.50
N ALA A 79 -2.85 -16.22 -7.59
CA ALA A 79 -2.43 -14.85 -7.86
C ALA A 79 -0.92 -14.74 -8.12
N LYS A 80 -0.10 -15.50 -7.37
CA LYS A 80 1.36 -15.54 -7.54
C LYS A 80 1.78 -16.10 -8.90
N GLU A 81 1.02 -17.02 -9.49
CA GLU A 81 1.27 -17.52 -10.86
C GLU A 81 1.12 -16.43 -11.93
N TYR A 82 0.21 -15.47 -11.72
CA TYR A 82 0.00 -14.32 -12.61
C TYR A 82 0.86 -13.09 -12.23
N ALA A 83 1.79 -13.21 -11.28
CA ALA A 83 2.66 -12.11 -10.85
C ALA A 83 3.85 -11.89 -11.81
N THR A 84 3.58 -11.82 -13.11
CA THR A 84 4.59 -11.68 -14.16
C THR A 84 4.68 -10.25 -14.70
N GLU A 85 5.83 -9.89 -15.25
CA GLU A 85 6.01 -8.57 -15.89
C GLU A 85 5.00 -8.32 -17.01
N GLU A 86 4.67 -9.35 -17.80
CA GLU A 86 3.70 -9.27 -18.88
C GLU A 86 2.32 -8.84 -18.38
N ILE A 87 1.78 -9.51 -17.35
CA ILE A 87 0.50 -9.16 -16.73
C ILE A 87 0.55 -7.74 -16.17
N LEU A 88 1.63 -7.39 -15.45
CA LEU A 88 1.79 -6.06 -14.89
C LEU A 88 1.82 -4.96 -15.95
N ARG A 89 2.41 -5.23 -17.12
CA ARG A 89 2.41 -4.28 -18.26
C ARG A 89 1.08 -4.22 -18.96
N GLN A 90 0.44 -5.37 -19.22
CA GLN A 90 -0.88 -5.48 -19.86
C GLN A 90 -1.92 -4.61 -19.12
N TYR A 91 -1.93 -4.69 -17.79
CA TYR A 91 -2.85 -3.92 -16.96
C TYR A 91 -2.27 -2.59 -16.47
N ARG A 92 -1.11 -2.16 -16.98
CA ARG A 92 -0.38 -0.95 -16.56
C ARG A 92 -0.14 -0.83 -15.05
N LEU A 93 -0.18 -1.95 -14.33
CA LEU A 93 0.13 -2.05 -12.90
C LEU A 93 1.62 -1.84 -12.62
N TRP A 94 2.49 -2.09 -13.61
CA TRP A 94 3.93 -1.84 -13.53
C TRP A 94 4.28 -0.43 -13.04
N ASN A 95 3.48 0.57 -13.42
CA ASN A 95 3.68 1.97 -13.05
C ASN A 95 3.58 2.23 -11.54
N PHE A 96 2.87 1.38 -10.79
CA PHE A 96 2.77 1.49 -9.33
C PHE A 96 4.03 1.02 -8.62
N ILE A 97 4.65 -0.02 -9.19
CA ILE A 97 5.87 -0.63 -8.67
C ILE A 97 7.06 0.23 -9.05
N TRP A 98 7.24 0.51 -10.34
CA TRP A 98 8.43 1.22 -10.82
C TRP A 98 8.52 2.66 -10.29
N ASN A 99 7.39 3.38 -10.19
CA ASN A 99 7.38 4.74 -9.66
C ASN A 99 7.45 4.79 -8.12
N SER A 100 7.70 3.65 -7.44
CA SER A 100 7.84 3.59 -5.98
C SER A 100 6.65 4.18 -5.21
N LYS A 101 5.45 4.11 -5.78
CA LYS A 101 4.22 4.62 -5.14
C LYS A 101 3.68 3.66 -4.09
N MET A 102 4.20 2.43 -4.08
CA MET A 102 3.84 1.37 -3.17
C MET A 102 5.00 1.08 -2.21
N TYR A 103 4.71 0.99 -0.92
CA TYR A 103 5.71 0.71 0.13
C TYR A 103 5.03 0.13 1.38
N VAL A 104 5.83 -0.55 2.22
CA VAL A 104 5.50 -0.80 3.63
C VAL A 104 6.25 0.17 4.54
N GLY A 105 5.79 0.34 5.78
CA GLY A 105 6.33 1.32 6.72
C GLY A 105 5.73 2.72 6.55
N ILE A 106 6.38 3.72 7.14
CA ILE A 106 5.90 5.11 7.23
C ILE A 106 6.60 5.97 6.18
N LYS A 107 5.80 6.68 5.36
CA LYS A 107 6.31 7.62 4.36
C LYS A 107 7.25 8.65 4.98
N GLY A 108 8.39 8.90 4.32
CA GLY A 108 9.36 9.93 4.75
C GLY A 108 10.24 9.55 5.94
N ILE A 109 9.88 8.51 6.70
CA ILE A 109 10.66 8.04 7.85
C ILE A 109 11.34 6.72 7.50
N ASN A 110 10.54 5.68 7.27
CA ASN A 110 11.00 4.29 7.24
C ASN A 110 10.29 3.49 6.14
N GLU A 111 10.10 4.11 4.97
CA GLU A 111 9.41 3.45 3.85
C GLU A 111 10.29 2.43 3.13
N MET A 112 9.73 1.24 2.91
CA MET A 112 10.33 0.17 2.12
C MET A 112 9.57 0.05 0.81
N ARG A 113 10.08 0.75 -0.21
CA ARG A 113 9.48 0.78 -1.55
C ARG A 113 9.54 -0.58 -2.23
N PHE A 114 8.45 -0.91 -2.89
CA PHE A 114 8.38 -1.95 -3.90
C PHE A 114 8.81 -1.35 -5.24
N TRP A 115 9.69 -2.04 -5.96
CA TRP A 115 10.30 -1.51 -7.19
C TRP A 115 10.71 -2.59 -8.19
N LYS A 116 10.52 -3.87 -7.86
CA LYS A 116 10.81 -5.00 -8.74
C LYS A 116 9.58 -5.86 -8.97
N VAL A 117 9.56 -6.64 -10.06
CA VAL A 117 8.48 -7.60 -10.34
C VAL A 117 8.28 -8.55 -9.16
N GLU A 118 9.38 -9.05 -8.58
CA GLU A 118 9.35 -10.05 -7.50
C GLU A 118 8.68 -9.52 -6.22
N ASP A 119 8.65 -8.19 -6.04
CA ASP A 119 7.97 -7.57 -4.92
C ASP A 119 6.43 -7.74 -4.99
N MET A 120 5.87 -8.08 -6.16
CA MET A 120 4.44 -8.36 -6.30
C MET A 120 3.97 -9.52 -5.45
N ALA A 121 4.80 -10.55 -5.26
CA ALA A 121 4.45 -11.66 -4.39
C ALA A 121 4.17 -11.18 -2.95
N ILE A 122 4.92 -10.18 -2.48
CA ILE A 122 4.76 -9.55 -1.17
C ILE A 122 3.46 -8.74 -1.11
N ILE A 123 3.21 -7.93 -2.15
CA ILE A 123 1.99 -7.10 -2.23
C ILE A 123 0.75 -7.99 -2.25
N LEU A 124 0.75 -9.06 -3.05
CA LEU A 124 -0.36 -10.00 -3.11
C LEU A 124 -0.57 -10.68 -1.76
N GLU A 125 0.49 -11.12 -1.09
CA GLU A 125 0.38 -11.73 0.24
C GLU A 125 -0.26 -10.79 1.26
N ILE A 126 0.14 -9.51 1.26
CA ILE A 126 -0.48 -8.46 2.07
C ILE A 126 -1.97 -8.30 1.77
N LEU A 127 -2.36 -8.30 0.49
CA LEU A 127 -3.75 -8.10 0.07
C LEU A 127 -4.66 -9.29 0.36
N TYR A 128 -4.17 -10.53 0.20
CA TYR A 128 -4.96 -11.74 0.44
C TYR A 128 -5.15 -12.00 1.93
N TYR A 129 -4.12 -11.75 2.75
CA TYR A 129 -4.20 -11.92 4.20
C TYR A 129 -4.63 -10.66 4.94
N ARG A 130 -4.78 -9.53 4.23
CA ARG A 130 -5.22 -8.24 4.79
C ARG A 130 -4.33 -7.80 5.97
N TYR A 131 -3.02 -7.94 5.80
CA TYR A 131 -2.04 -7.66 6.84
C TYR A 131 -2.11 -6.21 7.32
N GLU A 132 -2.13 -6.01 8.63
CA GLU A 132 -2.00 -4.71 9.28
C GLU A 132 -0.53 -4.27 9.30
N PHE A 133 -0.25 -3.07 9.83
CA PHE A 133 1.04 -2.39 9.67
C PHE A 133 2.29 -3.25 9.97
N PHE A 134 2.37 -3.90 11.13
CA PHE A 134 3.53 -4.73 11.49
C PHE A 134 3.61 -6.01 10.67
N GLU A 135 2.47 -6.65 10.41
CA GLU A 135 2.40 -7.86 9.59
C GLU A 135 2.88 -7.60 8.15
N GLN A 136 2.61 -6.40 7.60
CA GLN A 136 3.16 -5.98 6.32
C GLN A 136 4.68 -5.88 6.35
N MET A 137 5.25 -5.31 7.42
CA MET A 137 6.70 -5.21 7.58
C MET A 137 7.35 -6.58 7.77
N GLU A 138 6.74 -7.47 8.55
CA GLU A 138 7.19 -8.85 8.73
C GLU A 138 7.12 -9.64 7.43
N CYS A 139 6.03 -9.49 6.66
CA CYS A 139 5.88 -10.07 5.34
C CYS A 139 7.00 -9.60 4.41
N PHE A 140 7.31 -8.30 4.43
CA PHE A 140 8.45 -7.76 3.67
C PHE A 140 9.78 -8.35 4.14
N ILE A 141 10.02 -8.47 5.44
CA ILE A 141 11.25 -9.04 6.01
C ILE A 141 11.41 -10.51 5.60
N ARG A 142 10.35 -11.31 5.69
CA ARG A 142 10.36 -12.74 5.33
C ARG A 142 10.65 -12.96 3.86
N ASN A 143 10.14 -12.09 2.99
CA ASN A 143 10.22 -12.24 1.53
C ASN A 143 11.33 -11.41 0.88
N THR A 144 12.17 -10.72 1.65
CA THR A 144 13.31 -9.98 1.12
C THR A 144 14.61 -10.39 1.81
N SER A 145 15.73 -10.17 1.12
CA SER A 145 17.08 -10.44 1.61
C SER A 145 17.97 -9.19 1.55
N ASN A 146 19.20 -9.33 2.03
CA ASN A 146 20.25 -8.30 1.97
C ASN A 146 19.89 -7.02 2.75
N MET A 147 20.43 -5.88 2.30
CA MET A 147 20.26 -4.58 2.94
C MET A 147 18.79 -4.15 3.08
N ARG A 148 17.90 -4.57 2.17
CA ARG A 148 16.45 -4.27 2.27
C ARG A 148 15.84 -4.91 3.51
N GLN A 149 16.16 -6.19 3.74
CA GLN A 149 15.69 -6.91 4.92
C GLN A 149 16.24 -6.27 6.20
N ALA A 150 17.55 -5.98 6.24
CA ALA A 150 18.19 -5.35 7.41
C ALA A 150 17.59 -3.98 7.72
N ARG A 151 17.34 -3.15 6.70
CA ARG A 151 16.71 -1.83 6.86
C ARG A 151 15.28 -1.95 7.38
N CYS A 152 14.50 -2.90 6.86
CA CYS A 152 13.14 -3.13 7.35
C CYS A 152 13.12 -3.63 8.80
N LYS A 153 14.03 -4.54 9.18
CA LYS A 153 14.19 -5.01 10.57
C LYS A 153 14.50 -3.86 11.53
N LYS A 154 15.42 -2.96 11.14
CA LYS A 154 15.74 -1.76 11.94
C LYS A 154 14.51 -0.86 12.10
N ALA A 155 13.83 -0.55 11.00
CA ALA A 155 12.61 0.25 11.01
C ALA A 155 11.49 -0.37 11.86
N PHE A 156 11.34 -1.69 11.81
CA PHE A 156 10.36 -2.45 12.59
C PHE A 156 10.58 -2.23 14.09
N LEU A 157 11.82 -2.40 14.55
CA LEU A 157 12.19 -2.19 15.95
C LEU A 157 11.99 -0.73 16.38
N GLU A 158 12.36 0.24 15.55
CA GLU A 158 12.13 1.67 15.82
C GLU A 158 10.64 1.98 15.98
N CYS A 159 9.79 1.42 15.10
CA CYS A 159 8.33 1.59 15.20
C CYS A 159 7.76 0.96 16.47
N GLN A 160 8.22 -0.24 16.85
CA GLN A 160 7.79 -0.89 18.09
C GLN A 160 8.18 -0.06 19.32
N THR A 161 9.40 0.47 19.37
CA THR A 161 9.86 1.32 20.47
C THR A 161 9.03 2.60 20.55
N MET A 162 8.81 3.31 19.43
CA MET A 162 8.01 4.54 19.42
C MET A 162 6.57 4.30 19.91
N MET A 163 5.93 3.21 19.49
CA MET A 163 4.59 2.89 19.98
C MET A 163 4.58 2.45 21.44
N GLY A 164 5.60 1.71 21.89
CA GLY A 164 5.76 1.33 23.29
C GLY A 164 5.94 2.55 24.19
N GLU A 165 6.75 3.52 23.74
CA GLU A 165 6.93 4.81 24.42
C GLU A 165 5.66 5.67 24.39
N ALA A 166 4.93 5.71 23.27
CA ALA A 166 3.64 6.41 23.19
C ALA A 166 2.59 5.79 24.12
N HIS A 167 2.54 4.45 24.19
CA HIS A 167 1.70 3.73 25.13
C HIS A 167 2.08 4.03 26.59
N TYR A 168 3.37 4.09 26.89
CA TYR A 168 3.89 4.45 28.21
C TYR A 168 3.61 5.92 28.58
N ARG A 169 3.74 6.86 27.63
CA ARG A 169 3.37 8.28 27.83
C ARG A 169 1.88 8.42 28.11
N ASN A 170 1.02 7.73 27.37
CA ASN A 170 -0.43 7.77 27.61
C ASN A 170 -0.82 7.16 28.98
N LEU A 171 -0.10 6.13 29.43
CA LEU A 171 -0.35 5.50 30.73
C LEU A 171 0.18 6.30 31.94
N ILE A 172 1.30 7.03 31.80
CA ILE A 172 1.94 7.75 32.91
C ILE A 172 1.60 9.23 32.94
N LEU A 173 1.49 9.88 31.79
CA LEU A 173 1.25 11.33 31.72
C LEU A 173 -0.24 11.69 31.72
N GLY A 174 -1.15 10.71 31.60
CA GLY A 174 -2.57 10.99 31.74
C GLY A 174 -3.06 12.09 30.79
N GLU A 175 -2.54 12.15 29.56
CA GLU A 175 -3.22 12.83 28.45
C GLU A 175 -4.40 11.96 27.98
N GLY A 176 -5.23 11.55 28.95
CA GLY A 176 -6.62 11.23 28.70
C GLY A 176 -7.30 12.53 28.36
N GLU A 177 -8.07 12.51 27.27
CA GLU A 177 -9.08 13.50 26.95
C GLU A 177 -9.77 13.95 28.25
N GLY A 178 -9.51 15.20 28.63
CA GLY A 178 -10.07 15.87 29.78
C GLY A 178 -10.63 17.20 29.35
N ALA A 179 -11.98 17.21 29.23
CA ALA A 179 -12.91 18.31 28.97
C ALA A 179 -13.16 18.70 27.50
#